data_AF-A0A1C7NR90-F1
#
_entry.id   AF-A0A1C7NR90-F1
#
_cell.length_a   1.000
_cell.length_b   1.000
_cell.length_c   1.000
_cell.angle_alpha   90.00
_cell.angle_beta   90.00
_cell.angle_gamma   90.00
#
_symmetry.space_group_name_H-M   'P 1'
#
loop_
_entity.id
_entity.type
_entity.pdbx_description
1 polymer ?
#
loop_
_entity_poly.entity_id
_entity_poly.type
_entity_poly.pdbx_seq_one_letter_code
_entity_poly.pdbx_strand_id
1 'polypeptide(L)'
;MEVILSRLKNLWQLRQSVTIEGTSYEIGDFTLRVANILLGSTYKGLLLEIGYHPCSTPNNTSLLFQEFVQSIVPPTAQLSCEYEYNYEVVGLSNHEFTTAHTSYQYMQLFRNDGLF
;
A
#
# COMPACT_ATOMS: atom_id res chain seq x y z
N MET A 1 -1.80 -14.48 -15.88
CA MET A 1 -0.42 -14.14 -15.43
C MET A 1 0.35 -15.40 -15.00
N GLU A 2 -0.24 -16.30 -14.20
CA GLU A 2 0.40 -17.56 -13.78
C GLU A 2 0.94 -18.43 -14.93
N VAL A 3 0.20 -18.53 -16.03
CA VAL A 3 0.64 -19.28 -17.23
C VAL A 3 1.96 -18.73 -17.79
N ILE A 4 2.14 -17.40 -17.81
CA ILE A 4 3.36 -16.76 -18.30
C ILE A 4 4.52 -17.05 -17.33
N LEU A 5 4.30 -16.86 -16.03
CA LEU A 5 5.31 -17.15 -15.00
C LEU A 5 5.74 -18.63 -15.01
N SER A 6 4.80 -19.55 -15.28
CA SER A 6 5.09 -20.98 -15.40
C SER A 6 6.02 -21.33 -16.57
N ARG A 7 6.05 -20.50 -17.61
CA ARG A 7 6.93 -20.64 -18.79
C ARG A 7 8.28 -19.96 -18.58
N LEU A 8 8.38 -19.05 -17.61
CA LEU A 8 9.58 -18.27 -17.29
C LEU A 8 10.34 -18.80 -16.06
N LYS A 9 10.05 -20.03 -15.59
CA LYS A 9 10.67 -20.61 -14.38
C LYS A 9 12.21 -20.62 -14.37
N ASN A 10 12.85 -20.63 -15.55
CA ASN A 10 14.30 -20.55 -15.68
C ASN A 10 14.87 -19.12 -15.57
N LEU A 11 14.02 -18.10 -15.69
CA LEU A 11 14.39 -16.69 -15.68
C LEU A 11 13.88 -15.96 -14.43
N TRP A 12 12.81 -16.46 -13.82
CA TRP A 12 12.18 -15.83 -12.68
C TRP A 12 11.71 -16.88 -11.67
N GLN A 13 12.11 -16.68 -10.41
CA GLN A 13 11.73 -17.53 -9.28
C GLN A 13 11.00 -16.66 -8.25
N LEU A 14 9.78 -17.05 -7.89
CA LEU A 14 9.05 -16.44 -6.78
C LEU A 14 9.79 -16.75 -5.48
N ARG A 15 10.38 -15.75 -4.85
CA ARG A 15 11.13 -15.90 -3.59
C ARG A 15 10.26 -15.80 -2.35
N GLN A 16 9.24 -14.97 -2.42
CA GLN A 16 8.42 -14.60 -1.28
C GLN A 16 6.99 -14.32 -1.74
N SER A 17 6.02 -14.76 -0.94
CA SER A 17 4.60 -14.50 -1.16
C SER A 17 4.00 -13.97 0.14
N VAL A 18 3.28 -12.85 0.04
CA VAL A 18 2.59 -12.19 1.13
C VAL A 18 1.09 -12.32 0.87
N THR A 19 0.36 -12.76 1.88
CA THR A 19 -1.11 -12.82 1.86
C THR A 19 -1.65 -11.70 2.75
N ILE A 20 -2.61 -10.94 2.25
CA ILE A 20 -3.18 -9.79 2.94
C ILE A 20 -4.69 -10.02 3.03
N GLU A 21 -5.21 -10.15 4.24
CA GLU A 21 -6.63 -10.47 4.48
C GLU A 21 -7.24 -9.45 5.43
N GLY A 22 -8.37 -8.86 5.04
CA GLY A 22 -8.92 -7.72 5.74
C GLY A 22 -10.36 -7.37 5.39
N THR A 23 -10.80 -6.24 5.93
CA THR A 23 -12.13 -5.68 5.73
C THR A 23 -12.02 -4.25 5.21
N SER A 24 -12.97 -3.85 4.36
CA SER A 24 -13.08 -2.47 3.85
C SER A 24 -14.24 -1.74 4.52
N TYR A 25 -14.04 -0.45 4.80
CA TYR A 25 -15.00 0.45 5.43
C TYR A 25 -15.12 1.72 4.59
N GLU A 26 -16.35 2.18 4.38
CA GLU A 26 -16.63 3.47 3.73
C GLU A 26 -16.95 4.50 4.81
N ILE A 27 -16.20 5.60 4.85
CA ILE A 27 -16.26 6.65 5.85
C ILE A 27 -16.36 7.99 5.12
N GLY A 28 -17.58 8.38 4.74
CA GLY A 28 -17.83 9.58 3.96
C GLY A 28 -17.09 9.54 2.62
N ASP A 29 -16.14 10.46 2.44
CA ASP A 29 -15.32 10.58 1.22
C ASP A 29 -14.09 9.65 1.20
N PHE A 30 -13.90 8.85 2.25
CA PHE A 30 -12.78 7.93 2.40
C PHE A 30 -13.21 6.47 2.32
N THR A 31 -12.35 5.64 1.71
CA THR A 31 -12.37 4.20 1.89
C THR A 31 -11.17 3.79 2.75
N LEU A 32 -11.43 3.13 3.88
CA LEU A 32 -10.40 2.55 4.74
C LEU A 32 -10.41 1.04 4.61
N ARG A 33 -9.28 0.44 4.22
CA ARG A 33 -9.09 -1.01 4.21
C ARG A 33 -8.10 -1.38 5.31
N VAL A 34 -8.52 -2.30 6.17
CA VAL A 34 -7.73 -2.77 7.32
C VAL A 34 -7.49 -4.26 7.14
N ALA A 35 -6.22 -4.66 7.06
CA ALA A 35 -5.87 -6.05 6.75
C ALA A 35 -4.67 -6.56 7.55
N ASN A 36 -4.66 -7.86 7.83
CA ASN A 36 -3.52 -8.55 8.41
C ASN A 36 -2.54 -8.94 7.30
N ILE A 37 -1.25 -8.71 7.53
CA ILE A 37 -0.16 -9.16 6.67
C ILE A 37 0.31 -10.54 7.15
N LEU A 38 0.24 -11.54 6.29
CA LEU A 38 0.65 -12.91 6.53
C LEU A 38 1.77 -13.32 5.57
N LEU A 39 2.88 -13.81 6.11
CA LEU A 39 3.95 -14.45 5.35
C LEU A 39 3.85 -15.96 5.51
N GLY A 40 3.20 -16.62 4.55
CA GLY A 40 2.71 -17.99 4.74
C GLY A 40 1.67 -18.00 5.87
N SER A 41 1.95 -18.69 6.97
CA SER A 41 1.11 -18.71 8.18
C SER A 41 1.55 -17.72 9.27
N THR A 42 2.63 -16.96 9.06
CA THR A 42 3.19 -16.07 10.08
C THR A 42 2.63 -14.66 9.96
N TYR A 43 2.00 -14.17 11.02
CA TYR A 43 1.56 -12.77 11.11
C TYR A 43 2.74 -11.80 11.17
N LYS A 44 2.69 -10.73 10.38
CA LYS A 44 3.74 -9.71 10.29
C LYS A 44 3.30 -8.32 10.74
N GLY A 45 2.01 -8.03 10.71
CA GLY A 45 1.51 -6.72 11.11
C GLY A 45 0.14 -6.41 10.53
N LEU A 46 -0.33 -5.20 10.81
CA LEU A 46 -1.57 -4.65 10.30
C LEU A 46 -1.25 -3.63 9.20
N LEU A 47 -1.96 -3.73 8.10
CA LEU A 47 -1.91 -2.82 6.97
C LEU A 47 -3.16 -1.94 6.97
N LEU A 48 -2.96 -0.64 6.78
CA LEU A 48 -4.02 0.34 6.56
C LEU A 48 -3.85 0.92 5.16
N GLU A 49 -4.82 0.72 4.29
CA GLU A 49 -4.90 1.40 2.99
C GLU A 49 -6.03 2.42 3.06
N ILE A 50 -5.73 3.68 2.71
CA ILE A 50 -6.68 4.78 2.77
C ILE A 50 -6.81 5.39 1.38
N GLY A 51 -8.02 5.41 0.84
CA GLY A 51 -8.36 6.10 -0.41
C GLY A 51 -9.22 7.33 -0.12
N TYR A 52 -8.96 8.42 -0.82
CA TYR A 52 -9.78 9.64 -0.79
C TYR A 52 -10.33 9.90 -2.19
N HIS A 53 -11.65 9.89 -2.35
CA HIS A 53 -12.30 9.94 -3.66
C HIS A 53 -12.32 11.33 -4.32
N PRO A 54 -12.47 12.46 -3.60
CA PRO A 54 -12.59 13.79 -4.21
C PRO A 54 -11.32 14.33 -4.86
N CYS A 55 -10.14 13.75 -4.64
CA CYS A 55 -8.90 14.19 -5.26
C CYS A 55 -8.12 13.02 -5.86
N SER A 56 -7.79 13.14 -7.14
CA SER A 56 -6.96 12.19 -7.87
C SER A 56 -5.55 12.71 -8.15
N THR A 57 -5.16 13.88 -7.65
CA THR A 57 -3.81 14.40 -7.84
C THR A 57 -2.89 13.83 -6.76
N PRO A 58 -1.82 13.09 -7.12
CA PRO A 58 -0.88 12.53 -6.15
C PRO A 58 -0.27 13.58 -5.22
N ASN A 59 0.00 13.19 -3.97
CA ASN A 59 0.60 14.02 -2.89
C ASN A 59 -0.19 15.29 -2.49
N ASN A 60 -1.20 15.72 -3.24
CA ASN A 60 -1.95 16.94 -2.96
C ASN A 60 -2.79 16.87 -1.67
N THR A 61 -3.08 15.67 -1.18
CA THR A 61 -3.86 15.41 0.05
C THR A 61 -3.03 14.74 1.15
N SER A 62 -1.69 14.87 1.13
CA SER A 62 -0.79 14.24 2.12
C SER A 62 -1.15 14.63 3.56
N LEU A 63 -1.35 15.92 3.82
CA LEU A 63 -1.76 16.44 5.13
C LEU A 63 -3.11 15.89 5.60
N LEU A 64 -4.08 15.78 4.67
CA LEU A 64 -5.41 15.23 4.97
C LEU A 64 -5.30 13.75 5.41
N PHE A 65 -4.46 12.96 4.72
CA PHE A 65 -4.21 11.58 5.13
C PHE A 65 -3.50 11.50 6.49
N GLN A 66 -2.54 12.39 6.75
CA GLN A 66 -1.85 12.45 8.03
C GLN A 66 -2.81 12.73 9.19
N GLU A 67 -3.71 13.70 9.04
CA GLU A 67 -4.75 14.01 10.03
C GLU A 67 -5.71 12.84 10.22
N PHE A 68 -6.14 12.19 9.14
CA PHE A 68 -7.03 11.04 9.21
C PHE A 68 -6.39 9.88 9.97
N VAL A 69 -5.13 9.53 9.68
CA VAL A 69 -4.38 8.48 10.39
C VAL A 69 -4.25 8.81 11.87
N GLN A 70 -3.91 10.05 12.22
CA GLN A 70 -3.80 10.48 13.62
C GLN A 70 -5.13 10.39 14.38
N SER A 71 -6.27 10.52 13.68
CA SER A 71 -7.58 10.41 14.30
C SER A 71 -8.01 8.97 14.62
N ILE A 72 -7.52 7.98 13.85
CA ILE A 72 -7.96 6.59 13.96
C ILE A 72 -6.93 5.67 14.62
N VAL A 73 -5.65 6.05 14.58
CA VAL A 73 -4.56 5.21 15.11
C VAL A 73 -4.23 5.62 16.55
N PRO A 74 -4.13 4.67 17.49
CA PRO A 74 -3.71 4.97 18.85
C PRO A 74 -2.33 5.63 18.90
N PRO A 75 -2.09 6.60 19.80
CA PRO A 75 -0.78 7.26 19.94
C PRO A 75 0.38 6.31 20.26
N THR A 76 0.08 5.11 20.74
CA THR A 76 1.07 4.06 21.08
C THR A 76 1.44 3.17 19.90
N ALA A 77 0.78 3.31 18.75
CA ALA A 77 1.06 2.49 17.59
C ALA A 77 2.41 2.87 16.95
N GLN A 78 3.16 1.86 16.53
CA GLN A 78 4.36 2.06 15.71
C GLN A 78 3.93 2.06 14.25
N LEU A 79 3.94 3.23 13.62
CA LEU A 79 3.54 3.42 12.24
C LEU A 79 4.78 3.42 11.33
N SER A 80 4.76 2.57 10.31
CA SER A 80 5.61 2.69 9.13
C SER A 80 4.74 3.23 8.00
N CYS A 81 4.88 4.52 7.68
CA CYS A 81 4.09 5.15 6.62
C CYS A 81 4.84 6.36 6.04
N GLU A 82 4.66 6.57 4.74
CA GLU A 82 5.06 7.78 4.03
C GLU A 82 3.80 8.44 3.48
N TYR A 83 3.70 9.77 3.57
CA TYR A 83 2.55 10.52 3.07
C TYR A 83 2.80 11.18 1.71
N GLU A 84 4.07 11.22 1.29
CA GLU A 84 4.50 11.78 0.02
C GLU A 84 5.45 10.81 -0.66
N TYR A 85 5.28 10.63 -1.97
CA TYR A 85 6.08 9.72 -2.76
C TYR A 85 6.61 10.44 -4.00
N ASN A 86 7.83 10.10 -4.39
CA ASN A 86 8.37 10.52 -5.68
C ASN A 86 7.92 9.52 -6.75
N TYR A 87 6.88 9.86 -7.51
CA TYR A 87 6.33 9.00 -8.56
C TYR A 87 7.14 9.10 -9.88
N GLU A 88 7.79 10.23 -10.13
CA GLU A 88 8.57 10.47 -11.36
C GLU A 88 9.76 9.51 -11.48
N VAL A 89 10.37 9.08 -10.37
CA VAL A 89 11.50 8.13 -10.40
C VAL A 89 11.13 6.76 -10.95
N VAL A 90 9.84 6.42 -11.00
CA VAL A 90 9.31 5.20 -11.63
C VAL A 90 8.45 5.49 -12.85
N GLY A 91 8.49 6.72 -13.37
CA GLY A 91 7.75 7.14 -14.56
C GLY A 91 6.24 7.27 -14.36
N LEU A 92 5.77 7.40 -13.12
CA LEU A 92 4.37 7.62 -12.79
C LEU A 92 4.05 9.14 -12.77
N SER A 93 2.81 9.49 -13.12
CA SER A 93 2.33 10.88 -13.26
C SER A 93 2.19 11.56 -11.90
N ASN A 94 2.54 12.84 -11.81
CA ASN A 94 2.23 13.67 -10.63
C ASN A 94 0.89 14.42 -10.75
N HIS A 95 0.12 14.15 -11.79
CA HIS A 95 -1.15 14.85 -12.05
C HIS A 95 -2.39 13.96 -11.92
N GLU A 96 -2.23 12.65 -12.14
CA GLU A 96 -3.32 11.69 -12.11
C GLU A 96 -2.89 10.41 -11.40
N PHE A 97 -3.55 10.12 -10.29
CA PHE A 97 -3.36 8.94 -9.46
C PHE A 97 -4.09 7.76 -10.08
N THR A 98 -3.41 6.63 -10.11
CA THR A 98 -3.91 5.37 -10.68
C THR A 98 -3.54 4.21 -9.78
N THR A 99 -4.08 3.02 -10.05
CA THR A 99 -3.75 1.79 -9.30
C THR A 99 -2.26 1.43 -9.32
N ALA A 100 -1.51 1.91 -10.31
CA ALA A 100 -0.05 1.75 -10.36
C ALA A 100 0.65 2.53 -9.23
N HIS A 101 0.10 3.66 -8.80
CA HIS A 101 0.62 4.44 -7.67
C HIS A 101 0.44 3.69 -6.37
N THR A 102 -0.75 3.12 -6.12
CA THR A 102 -1.00 2.23 -4.97
C THR A 102 -0.03 1.05 -4.96
N SER A 103 0.23 0.44 -6.12
CA SER A 103 1.19 -0.67 -6.24
C SER A 103 2.62 -0.24 -5.90
N TYR A 104 3.02 0.96 -6.31
CA TYR A 104 4.32 1.54 -5.95
C TYR A 104 4.43 1.84 -4.45
N GLN A 105 3.37 2.38 -3.84
CA GLN A 105 3.32 2.62 -2.39
C GLN A 105 3.49 1.32 -1.60
N TYR A 106 2.78 0.25 -2.00
CA TYR A 106 2.94 -1.08 -1.42
C TYR A 106 4.37 -1.60 -1.52
N MET A 107 4.98 -1.45 -2.70
CA MET A 107 6.37 -1.85 -2.89
C MET A 107 7.30 -1.06 -1.95
N GLN A 108 7.14 0.25 -1.83
CA GLN A 108 7.98 1.04 -0.92
C GLN A 108 7.78 0.64 0.55
N LEU A 109 6.53 0.49 0.99
CA LEU A 109 6.21 0.09 2.36
C LEU A 109 6.86 -1.25 2.74
N PHE A 110 6.62 -2.28 1.94
CA PHE A 110 7.14 -3.62 2.23
C PHE A 110 8.66 -3.70 2.08
N ARG A 111 9.27 -2.90 1.21
CA ARG A 111 10.73 -2.77 1.14
C ARG A 111 11.30 -2.17 2.42
N ASN A 112 10.69 -1.08 2.90
CA ASN A 112 11.16 -0.36 4.09
C ASN A 112 11.02 -1.22 5.35
N ASP A 113 9.98 -2.05 5.41
CA ASP A 113 9.72 -2.96 6.54
C ASP A 113 10.43 -4.31 6.43
N GLY A 114 11.28 -4.51 5.41
CA GLY A 114 12.03 -5.76 5.22
C GLY A 114 11.15 -6.96 4.93
N LEU A 115 9.96 -6.74 4.35
CA LEU A 115 9.04 -7.77 3.90
C LEU A 115 9.36 -8.26 2.48
N PHE A 116 10.43 -7.76 1.85
CA PHE A 116 11.14 -8.39 0.73
C PHE A 116 12.53 -7.78 0.49
#